data_AF-A0A2A4C8X8-F1
#
_entry.id   AF-A0A2A4C8X8-F1
#
_cell.length_a   1.000
_cell.length_b   1.000
_cell.length_c   1.000
_cell.angle_alpha   90.00
_cell.angle_beta   90.00
_cell.angle_gamma   90.00
#
_symmetry.space_group_name_H-M   'P 1'
#
loop_
_entity.id
_entity.type
_entity.pdbx_description
1 polymer ?
#
loop_
_entity_poly.entity_id
_entity_poly.type
_entity_poly.pdbx_seq_one_letter_code
_entity_poly.pdbx_strand_id
1 'polypeptide(L)'
;MQHGRTTLSKFIIEEHRRHAAQDEQLAALVNDIQTACKYIGTRVARGALDGAIGAAGAKNVQGEIQQKLDVISNEIMLSCCEWGGQLAGMVSEELEHAYEIPRAYPRGRYLLLFDPLDGSSNIDVNLTVGTIFSVLEVPPGVTEPRVEDFLQPGSAQVCAGYALFGPADMIVLTLGRGVHGFTLDPEIGAYILTHPDLRIGEDTSEFAINASNMRFWEPPVRRYIEECLKGRAGPREKDFNMRWIASLVAEVHRILMRGGVFMYPKDSKDPMKPGRLRLLYEANPMAMIVEQAGGRASTGRGRILDEPPEALHQRVPVILGSPREVELIEHYHREYDSGADAEFDSPLFNTRSLFRATT
;
A
#
# COMPACT_ATOMS: atom_id res chain seq x y z
N MET A 1 31.29 11.64 -10.42
CA MET A 1 31.14 11.47 -11.89
C MET A 1 29.76 10.88 -12.15
N GLN A 2 28.86 11.62 -12.82
CA GLN A 2 27.45 11.24 -13.08
C GLN A 2 27.27 10.35 -14.33
N HIS A 3 28.28 10.18 -15.18
CA HIS A 3 28.16 9.31 -16.37
C HIS A 3 28.19 7.82 -15.99
N GLY A 4 27.15 7.08 -16.37
CA GLY A 4 27.07 5.62 -16.23
C GLY A 4 26.03 5.08 -15.24
N ARG A 5 25.32 5.94 -14.49
CA ARG A 5 24.25 5.48 -13.60
C ARG A 5 23.05 4.97 -14.41
N THR A 6 22.37 3.94 -13.90
CA THR A 6 21.22 3.33 -14.56
C THR A 6 19.96 4.15 -14.26
N THR A 7 19.33 4.70 -15.30
CA THR A 7 18.02 5.35 -15.17
C THR A 7 16.92 4.29 -15.05
N LEU A 8 15.75 4.67 -14.52
CA LEU A 8 14.59 3.77 -14.47
C LEU A 8 14.24 3.20 -15.86
N SER A 9 14.17 4.05 -16.88
CA SER A 9 13.88 3.60 -18.25
C SER A 9 14.93 2.60 -18.76
N LYS A 10 16.22 2.83 -18.48
CA LYS A 10 17.28 1.89 -18.85
C LYS A 10 17.15 0.58 -18.09
N PHE A 11 16.87 0.63 -16.78
CA PHE A 11 16.69 -0.54 -15.93
C PHE A 11 15.58 -1.45 -16.45
N ILE A 12 14.41 -0.88 -16.75
CA ILE A 12 13.26 -1.65 -17.25
C ILE A 12 13.59 -2.33 -18.59
N ILE A 13 14.23 -1.61 -19.52
CA ILE A 13 14.65 -2.19 -20.81
C ILE A 13 15.64 -3.34 -20.59
N GLU A 14 16.58 -3.21 -19.65
CA GLU A 14 17.54 -4.28 -19.32
C GLU A 14 16.86 -5.49 -18.69
N GLU A 15 15.92 -5.29 -17.76
CA GLU A 15 15.14 -6.37 -17.14
C GLU A 15 14.31 -7.15 -18.16
N HIS A 16 13.62 -6.45 -19.08
CA HIS A 16 12.89 -7.12 -20.17
C HIS A 16 13.81 -7.95 -21.06
N ARG A 17 14.98 -7.42 -21.44
CA ARG A 17 15.96 -8.15 -22.27
C ARG A 17 16.47 -9.43 -21.61
N ARG A 18 16.63 -9.43 -20.29
CA ARG A 18 17.09 -10.61 -19.52
C ARG A 18 16.07 -11.75 -19.49
N HIS A 19 14.80 -11.45 -19.78
CA HIS A 19 13.71 -12.31 -19.32
C HIS A 19 12.73 -12.78 -20.40
N ALA A 20 13.08 -12.63 -21.68
CA ALA A 20 12.45 -13.23 -22.87
C ALA A 20 10.93 -12.96 -23.08
N ALA A 21 10.23 -12.43 -22.09
CA ALA A 21 8.93 -11.79 -22.23
C ALA A 21 9.17 -10.36 -22.73
N GLN A 22 9.19 -10.22 -24.06
CA GLN A 22 9.30 -8.92 -24.72
C GLN A 22 8.01 -8.13 -24.48
N ASP A 23 8.01 -7.29 -23.44
CA ASP A 23 6.87 -6.43 -23.15
C ASP A 23 7.22 -4.95 -23.22
N GLU A 24 7.47 -4.49 -24.44
CA GLU A 24 7.76 -3.09 -24.72
C GLU A 24 6.63 -2.16 -24.27
N GLN A 25 5.38 -2.65 -24.25
CA GLN A 25 4.22 -1.90 -23.79
C GLN A 25 4.27 -1.65 -22.28
N LEU A 26 4.69 -2.62 -21.47
CA LEU A 26 4.86 -2.41 -20.02
C LEU A 26 5.95 -1.37 -19.75
N ALA A 27 7.07 -1.45 -20.48
CA ALA A 27 8.15 -0.47 -20.34
C ALA A 27 7.70 0.96 -20.66
N ALA A 28 6.89 1.12 -21.71
CA ALA A 28 6.31 2.40 -22.08
C ALA A 28 5.32 2.90 -21.02
N LEU A 29 4.44 2.03 -20.51
CA LEU A 29 3.49 2.39 -19.44
C LEU A 29 4.21 2.87 -18.17
N VAL A 30 5.28 2.20 -17.74
CA VAL A 30 6.04 2.64 -16.56
C VAL A 30 6.78 3.96 -16.82
N ASN A 31 7.14 4.27 -18.08
CA ASN A 31 7.65 5.60 -18.44
C ASN A 31 6.57 6.70 -18.32
N ASP A 32 5.33 6.39 -18.66
CA ASP A 32 4.21 7.32 -18.51
C ASP A 32 3.89 7.54 -17.01
N ILE A 33 3.86 6.47 -16.22
CA ILE A 33 3.67 6.53 -14.75
C ILE A 33 4.77 7.34 -14.07
N GLN A 34 6.06 7.10 -14.37
CA GLN A 34 7.13 7.89 -13.75
C GLN A 34 7.08 9.37 -14.16
N THR A 35 6.53 9.67 -15.35
CA THR A 35 6.34 11.05 -15.81
C THR A 35 5.24 11.73 -15.01
N ALA A 36 4.12 11.05 -14.79
CA ALA A 36 3.06 11.51 -13.90
C ALA A 36 3.59 11.76 -12.47
N CYS A 37 4.37 10.82 -11.92
CA CYS A 37 4.97 10.97 -10.60
C CYS A 37 5.87 12.21 -10.48
N LYS A 38 6.69 12.52 -11.51
CA LYS A 38 7.50 13.76 -11.51
C LYS A 38 6.65 15.02 -11.50
N TYR A 39 5.54 15.05 -12.24
CA TYR A 39 4.60 16.18 -12.23
C TYR A 39 3.96 16.34 -10.85
N ILE A 40 3.48 15.25 -10.23
CA ILE A 40 2.89 15.26 -8.89
C ILE A 40 3.92 15.70 -7.86
N GLY A 41 5.10 15.08 -7.83
CA GLY A 41 6.19 15.44 -6.92
C GLY A 41 6.60 16.90 -7.02
N THR A 42 6.63 17.46 -8.23
CA THR A 42 6.87 18.90 -8.45
C THR A 42 5.78 19.78 -7.84
N ARG A 43 4.50 19.37 -7.96
CA ARG A 43 3.37 20.10 -7.37
C ARG A 43 3.37 20.01 -5.84
N VAL A 44 3.60 18.83 -5.30
CA VAL A 44 3.75 18.60 -3.85
C VAL A 44 4.88 19.46 -3.28
N ALA A 45 6.05 19.48 -3.94
CA ALA A 45 7.21 20.24 -3.49
C ALA A 45 7.00 21.77 -3.49
N ARG A 46 6.09 22.30 -4.32
CA ARG A 46 5.74 23.73 -4.33
C ARG A 46 4.84 24.10 -3.15
N GLY A 47 4.08 23.15 -2.60
CA GLY A 47 3.21 23.35 -1.45
C GLY A 47 2.33 24.61 -1.60
N ALA A 48 2.38 25.49 -0.61
CA ALA A 48 1.53 26.68 -0.54
C ALA A 48 1.78 27.68 -1.68
N LEU A 49 2.95 27.64 -2.34
CA LEU A 49 3.27 28.51 -3.47
C LEU A 49 2.40 28.23 -4.70
N ASP A 50 1.80 27.04 -4.78
CA ASP A 50 0.97 26.63 -5.91
C ASP A 50 -0.50 27.03 -5.74
N GLY A 51 -0.91 27.50 -4.56
CA GLY A 51 -2.33 27.78 -4.26
C GLY A 51 -3.23 26.54 -4.24
N ALA A 52 -2.63 25.35 -4.39
CA ALA A 52 -3.27 24.04 -4.44
C ALA A 52 -3.40 23.38 -3.05
N ILE A 53 -3.00 24.06 -1.98
CA ILE A 53 -3.19 23.57 -0.60
C ILE A 53 -4.61 23.91 -0.12
N GLY A 54 -5.22 22.97 0.59
CA GLY A 54 -6.54 23.07 1.19
C GLY A 54 -7.65 22.34 0.44
N ALA A 55 -8.81 22.26 1.10
CA ALA A 55 -9.94 21.48 0.62
C ALA A 55 -10.45 21.96 -0.75
N ALA A 56 -10.76 21.00 -1.63
CA ALA A 56 -11.45 21.26 -2.91
C ALA A 56 -12.94 21.61 -2.70
N GLY A 57 -13.45 21.46 -1.47
CA GLY A 57 -14.85 21.70 -1.10
C GLY A 57 -15.79 20.53 -1.42
N ALA A 58 -15.29 19.49 -2.09
CA ALA A 58 -16.02 18.25 -2.37
C ALA A 58 -15.64 17.12 -1.41
N LYS A 59 -16.53 16.14 -1.25
CA LYS A 59 -16.20 14.84 -0.66
C LYS A 59 -15.96 13.84 -1.79
N ASN A 60 -14.93 13.02 -1.69
CA ASN A 60 -14.71 11.94 -2.64
C ASN A 60 -15.75 10.80 -2.44
N VAL A 61 -15.71 9.79 -3.31
CA VAL A 61 -16.66 8.64 -3.33
C VAL A 61 -16.63 7.81 -2.05
N GLN A 62 -15.66 8.10 -1.19
CA GLN A 62 -15.37 7.38 0.04
C GLN A 62 -15.76 8.21 1.28
N GLY A 63 -16.32 9.41 1.06
CA GLY A 63 -16.81 10.32 2.10
C GLY A 63 -15.71 11.13 2.78
N GLU A 64 -14.48 11.11 2.26
CA GLU A 64 -13.34 11.86 2.77
C GLU A 64 -13.30 13.27 2.13
N ILE A 65 -12.75 14.26 2.85
CA ILE A 65 -12.65 15.63 2.33
C ILE A 65 -11.54 15.64 1.28
N GLN A 66 -11.90 15.87 0.02
CA GLN A 66 -10.96 15.86 -1.08
C GLN A 66 -10.11 17.14 -1.03
N GLN A 67 -8.78 16.99 -1.07
CA GLN A 67 -7.86 18.11 -1.21
C GLN A 67 -7.73 18.47 -2.69
N LYS A 68 -7.41 19.74 -2.98
CA LYS A 68 -7.19 20.16 -4.37
C LYS A 68 -6.04 19.39 -5.03
N LEU A 69 -5.00 19.05 -4.28
CA LEU A 69 -3.89 18.26 -4.77
C LEU A 69 -4.29 16.82 -5.13
N ASP A 70 -5.34 16.26 -4.50
CA ASP A 70 -5.83 14.93 -4.87
C ASP A 70 -6.43 14.95 -6.29
N VAL A 71 -7.28 15.95 -6.57
CA VAL A 71 -7.87 16.17 -7.90
C VAL A 71 -6.79 16.38 -8.96
N ILE A 72 -5.82 17.25 -8.68
CA ILE A 72 -4.71 17.55 -9.59
C ILE A 72 -3.87 16.31 -9.85
N SER A 73 -3.58 15.52 -8.82
CA SER A 73 -2.77 14.31 -8.95
C SER A 73 -3.49 13.25 -9.77
N ASN A 74 -4.80 13.10 -9.58
CA ASN A 74 -5.64 12.24 -10.40
C ASN A 74 -5.63 12.67 -11.87
N GLU A 75 -5.86 13.96 -12.18
CA GLU A 75 -5.82 14.49 -13.54
C GLU A 75 -4.45 14.28 -14.23
N ILE A 76 -3.36 14.46 -13.48
CA ILE A 76 -1.99 14.20 -13.97
C ILE A 76 -1.82 12.73 -14.34
N MET A 77 -2.22 11.80 -13.46
CA MET A 77 -2.14 10.36 -13.73
C MET A 77 -2.92 9.97 -14.98
N LEU A 78 -4.18 10.42 -15.09
CA LEU A 78 -5.04 10.13 -16.23
C LEU A 78 -4.44 10.67 -17.53
N SER A 79 -4.12 11.97 -17.57
CA SER A 79 -3.61 12.63 -18.79
C SER A 79 -2.25 12.12 -19.25
N CYS A 80 -1.37 11.71 -18.33
CA CYS A 80 -0.07 11.14 -18.70
C CYS A 80 -0.20 9.74 -19.30
N CYS A 81 -1.19 8.95 -18.85
CA CYS A 81 -1.28 7.52 -19.18
C CYS A 81 -2.34 7.17 -20.23
N GLU A 82 -3.29 8.06 -20.53
CA GLU A 82 -4.44 7.72 -21.39
C GLU A 82 -4.15 7.62 -22.90
N TRP A 83 -3.06 8.22 -23.37
CA TRP A 83 -2.84 8.45 -24.80
C TRP A 83 -1.85 7.46 -25.46
N GLY A 84 -1.00 6.80 -24.66
CA GLY A 84 0.15 6.03 -25.16
C GLY A 84 -0.20 4.67 -25.78
N GLY A 85 -1.44 4.20 -25.65
CA GLY A 85 -1.91 2.95 -26.26
C GLY A 85 -1.55 1.68 -25.51
N GLN A 86 -1.04 1.77 -24.29
CA GLN A 86 -0.69 0.63 -23.45
C GLN A 86 -1.86 0.20 -22.55
N LEU A 87 -2.71 1.15 -22.17
CA LEU A 87 -3.85 0.92 -21.28
C LEU A 87 -5.16 0.67 -22.03
N ALA A 88 -6.00 -0.18 -21.46
CA ALA A 88 -7.38 -0.40 -21.89
C ALA A 88 -8.39 0.29 -20.96
N GLY A 89 -7.99 0.59 -19.72
CA GLY A 89 -8.79 1.33 -18.73
C GLY A 89 -8.00 1.59 -17.45
N MET A 90 -8.55 2.46 -16.61
CA MET A 90 -7.92 2.86 -15.34
C MET A 90 -8.92 2.86 -14.18
N VAL A 91 -8.45 2.63 -12.96
CA VAL A 91 -9.22 2.80 -11.71
C VAL A 91 -8.41 3.71 -10.80
N SER A 92 -9.07 4.72 -10.25
CA SER A 92 -8.48 5.67 -9.32
C SER A 92 -9.23 5.64 -8.00
N GLU A 93 -8.51 5.87 -6.91
CA GLU A 93 -9.08 6.15 -5.58
C GLU A 93 -10.08 7.33 -5.62
N GLU A 94 -9.86 8.28 -6.52
CA GLU A 94 -10.63 9.53 -6.66
C GLU A 94 -11.84 9.46 -7.62
N LEU A 95 -12.11 8.31 -8.23
CA LEU A 95 -13.23 8.12 -9.17
C LEU A 95 -14.19 7.02 -8.69
N GLU A 96 -15.50 7.20 -8.92
CA GLU A 96 -16.52 6.20 -8.52
C GLU A 96 -16.54 4.96 -9.42
N HIS A 97 -16.15 5.17 -10.67
CA HIS A 97 -16.22 4.20 -11.74
C HIS A 97 -14.87 4.10 -12.44
N ALA A 98 -14.63 2.98 -13.10
CA ALA A 98 -13.46 2.84 -13.96
C ALA A 98 -13.45 3.94 -15.03
N TYR A 99 -12.28 4.52 -15.24
CA TYR A 99 -12.03 5.48 -16.31
C TYR A 99 -11.79 4.74 -17.62
N GLU A 100 -12.67 4.96 -18.59
CA GLU A 100 -12.52 4.44 -19.94
C GLU A 100 -11.54 5.29 -20.74
N ILE A 101 -10.58 4.65 -21.40
CA ILE A 101 -9.69 5.35 -22.33
C ILE A 101 -10.52 6.01 -23.44
N PRO A 102 -10.37 7.33 -23.67
CA PRO A 102 -11.09 8.05 -24.72
C PRO A 102 -10.93 7.38 -26.08
N ARG A 103 -12.03 7.29 -26.85
CA ARG A 103 -12.06 6.59 -28.16
C ARG A 103 -11.08 7.14 -29.19
N ALA A 104 -10.58 8.36 -29.01
CA ALA A 104 -9.58 8.97 -29.88
C ALA A 104 -8.17 8.36 -29.71
N TYR A 105 -7.91 7.70 -28.58
CA TYR A 105 -6.63 7.09 -28.28
C TYR A 105 -6.66 5.57 -28.49
N PRO A 106 -5.53 4.95 -28.88
CA PRO A 106 -5.42 3.51 -28.94
C PRO A 106 -5.60 2.89 -27.55
N ARG A 107 -6.11 1.66 -27.51
CA ARG A 107 -6.20 0.85 -26.29
C ARG A 107 -5.20 -0.29 -26.34
N GLY A 108 -4.54 -0.54 -25.21
CA GLY A 108 -3.56 -1.61 -25.07
C GLY A 108 -4.08 -2.80 -24.29
N ARG A 109 -3.16 -3.53 -23.66
CA ARG A 109 -3.43 -4.79 -22.94
C ARG A 109 -3.37 -4.67 -21.43
N TYR A 110 -3.15 -3.47 -20.89
CA TYR A 110 -2.97 -3.26 -19.46
C TYR A 110 -4.13 -2.51 -18.82
N LEU A 111 -4.33 -2.75 -17.54
CA LEU A 111 -5.21 -2.00 -16.66
C LEU A 111 -4.33 -1.35 -15.58
N LEU A 112 -4.58 -0.08 -15.28
CA LEU A 112 -3.86 0.68 -14.26
C LEU A 112 -4.80 1.00 -13.09
N LEU A 113 -4.42 0.59 -11.89
CA LEU A 113 -5.14 0.89 -10.65
C LEU A 113 -4.22 1.73 -9.78
N PHE A 114 -4.68 2.88 -9.28
CA PHE A 114 -3.80 3.80 -8.57
C PHE A 114 -4.49 4.59 -7.47
N ASP A 115 -3.71 4.91 -6.44
CA ASP A 115 -3.98 5.99 -5.50
C ASP A 115 -3.09 7.16 -5.94
N PRO A 116 -3.67 8.24 -6.49
CA PRO A 116 -2.89 9.35 -7.01
C PRO A 116 -2.11 10.08 -5.92
N LEU A 117 -2.61 10.10 -4.68
CA LEU A 117 -2.00 10.84 -3.58
C LEU A 117 -2.29 10.22 -2.20
N ASP A 118 -1.57 9.15 -1.85
CA ASP A 118 -1.61 8.53 -0.52
C ASP A 118 -1.13 9.50 0.56
N GLY A 119 -1.85 9.48 1.68
CA GLY A 119 -1.55 10.30 2.84
C GLY A 119 -1.91 11.77 2.63
N SER A 120 -2.87 12.11 1.78
CA SER A 120 -3.29 13.49 1.51
C SER A 120 -3.60 14.32 2.77
N SER A 121 -4.03 13.69 3.87
CA SER A 121 -4.20 14.34 5.18
C SER A 121 -2.91 14.93 5.76
N ASN A 122 -1.75 14.53 5.27
CA ASN A 122 -0.42 14.93 5.71
C ASN A 122 0.17 16.11 4.90
N ILE A 123 -0.49 16.53 3.81
CA ILE A 123 -0.04 17.62 2.94
C ILE A 123 0.11 18.93 3.72
N ASP A 124 -0.93 19.31 4.47
CA ASP A 124 -0.99 20.59 5.19
C ASP A 124 0.07 20.71 6.30
N VAL A 125 0.57 19.58 6.81
CA VAL A 125 1.60 19.51 7.85
C VAL A 125 2.99 19.21 7.28
N ASN A 126 3.13 19.26 5.95
CA ASN A 126 4.40 19.07 5.23
C ASN A 126 5.09 17.74 5.59
N LEU A 127 4.28 16.70 5.78
CA LEU A 127 4.74 15.33 5.97
C LEU A 127 4.77 14.58 4.64
N THR A 128 5.45 13.44 4.63
CA THR A 128 5.63 12.63 3.42
C THR A 128 4.30 12.05 2.93
N VAL A 129 4.09 12.18 1.62
CA VAL A 129 2.96 11.63 0.84
C VAL A 129 3.49 10.85 -0.36
N GLY A 130 2.63 10.21 -1.13
CA GLY A 130 3.09 9.42 -2.28
C GLY A 130 2.01 9.08 -3.28
N THR A 131 2.37 8.39 -4.35
CA THR A 131 1.44 7.81 -5.34
C THR A 131 1.63 6.30 -5.31
N ILE A 132 0.54 5.52 -5.36
CA ILE A 132 0.59 4.06 -5.40
C ILE A 132 0.03 3.60 -6.74
N PHE A 133 0.65 2.60 -7.36
CA PHE A 133 0.14 2.04 -8.62
C PHE A 133 0.29 0.52 -8.69
N SER A 134 -0.67 -0.08 -9.38
CA SER A 134 -0.79 -1.50 -9.68
C SER A 134 -1.14 -1.67 -11.16
N VAL A 135 -0.45 -2.57 -11.84
CA VAL A 135 -0.67 -2.89 -13.26
C VAL A 135 -1.11 -4.34 -13.37
N LEU A 136 -2.26 -4.54 -14.00
CA LEU A 136 -2.80 -5.84 -14.36
C LEU A 136 -2.82 -5.98 -15.89
N GLU A 137 -2.84 -7.22 -16.37
CA GLU A 137 -3.20 -7.49 -17.75
C GLU A 137 -4.72 -7.57 -17.92
N VAL A 138 -5.18 -7.13 -19.09
CA VAL A 138 -6.56 -7.35 -19.54
C VAL A 138 -6.79 -8.85 -19.71
N PRO A 139 -7.88 -9.42 -19.16
CA PRO A 139 -8.17 -10.83 -19.33
C PRO A 139 -8.26 -11.26 -20.81
N PRO A 140 -7.85 -12.50 -21.16
CA PRO A 140 -7.88 -12.96 -22.55
C PRO A 140 -9.26 -12.85 -23.20
N GLY A 141 -9.32 -12.26 -24.40
CA GLY A 141 -10.56 -12.09 -25.16
C GLY A 141 -11.36 -10.83 -24.84
N VAL A 142 -10.93 -10.03 -23.86
CA VAL A 142 -11.54 -8.75 -23.53
C VAL A 142 -10.94 -7.64 -24.39
N THR A 143 -11.77 -6.91 -25.12
CA THR A 143 -11.38 -5.74 -25.94
C THR A 143 -11.88 -4.42 -25.37
N GLU A 144 -12.93 -4.47 -24.55
CA GLU A 144 -13.52 -3.33 -23.86
C GLU A 144 -13.69 -3.71 -22.39
N PRO A 145 -12.72 -3.36 -21.52
CA PRO A 145 -12.77 -3.74 -20.12
C PRO A 145 -13.99 -3.17 -19.41
N ARG A 146 -14.59 -4.00 -18.57
CA ARG A 146 -15.66 -3.67 -17.63
C ARG A 146 -15.13 -3.75 -16.22
N VAL A 147 -15.95 -3.33 -15.25
CA VAL A 147 -15.61 -3.38 -13.82
C VAL A 147 -15.07 -4.76 -13.41
N GLU A 148 -15.72 -5.83 -13.86
CA GLU A 148 -15.31 -7.22 -13.58
C GLU A 148 -13.88 -7.57 -14.03
N ASP A 149 -13.37 -6.93 -15.08
CA ASP A 149 -12.02 -7.16 -15.59
C ASP A 149 -10.93 -6.54 -14.70
N PHE A 150 -11.29 -5.56 -13.87
CA PHE A 150 -10.40 -4.99 -12.85
C PHE A 150 -10.40 -5.79 -11.54
N LEU A 151 -11.40 -6.65 -11.31
CA LEU A 151 -11.56 -7.43 -10.09
C LEU A 151 -10.69 -8.70 -10.11
N GLN A 152 -9.38 -8.51 -10.28
CA GLN A 152 -8.39 -9.59 -10.28
C GLN A 152 -7.63 -9.63 -8.95
N PRO A 153 -7.28 -10.83 -8.44
CA PRO A 153 -6.50 -10.95 -7.21
C PRO A 153 -5.13 -10.26 -7.36
N GLY A 154 -4.57 -9.79 -6.24
CA GLY A 154 -3.28 -9.10 -6.25
C GLY A 154 -2.13 -9.95 -6.81
N SER A 155 -2.25 -11.27 -6.76
CA SER A 155 -1.29 -12.21 -7.37
C SER A 155 -1.22 -12.13 -8.90
N ALA A 156 -2.20 -11.49 -9.57
CA ALA A 156 -2.21 -11.27 -11.01
C ALA A 156 -1.46 -9.99 -11.46
N GLN A 157 -0.97 -9.18 -10.53
CA GLN A 157 -0.20 -7.98 -10.84
C GLN A 157 1.09 -8.32 -11.61
N VAL A 158 1.32 -7.64 -12.73
CA VAL A 158 2.55 -7.75 -13.52
C VAL A 158 3.59 -6.70 -13.14
N CYS A 159 3.14 -5.60 -12.54
CA CYS A 159 3.97 -4.54 -12.00
C CYS A 159 3.22 -3.83 -10.87
N ALA A 160 3.93 -3.50 -9.80
CA ALA A 160 3.41 -2.67 -8.73
C ALA A 160 4.52 -1.75 -8.21
N GLY A 161 4.14 -0.59 -7.72
CA GLY A 161 5.09 0.37 -7.19
C GLY A 161 4.43 1.52 -6.46
N TYR A 162 5.28 2.39 -5.94
CA TYR A 162 4.87 3.67 -5.39
C TYR A 162 5.94 4.73 -5.64
N ALA A 163 5.51 5.98 -5.75
CA ALA A 163 6.37 7.15 -5.64
C ALA A 163 6.25 7.75 -4.23
N LEU A 164 7.37 8.20 -3.67
CA LEU A 164 7.51 8.80 -2.36
C LEU A 164 7.93 10.26 -2.52
N PHE A 165 7.05 11.18 -2.13
CA PHE A 165 7.32 12.62 -2.16
C PHE A 165 7.75 13.08 -0.76
N GLY A 166 9.01 12.78 -0.42
CA GLY A 166 9.63 13.14 0.85
C GLY A 166 10.75 14.17 0.69
N PRO A 167 11.75 14.18 1.59
CA PRO A 167 12.95 15.00 1.45
C PRO A 167 13.70 14.78 0.13
N ALA A 168 13.61 13.55 -0.41
CA ALA A 168 13.98 13.22 -1.77
C ALA A 168 12.81 12.51 -2.45
N ASP A 169 12.55 12.85 -3.70
CA ASP A 169 11.57 12.14 -4.54
C ASP A 169 12.15 10.80 -4.97
N MET A 170 11.42 9.72 -4.71
CA MET A 170 11.81 8.37 -5.05
C MET A 170 10.67 7.61 -5.70
N ILE A 171 10.99 6.67 -6.58
CA ILE A 171 10.05 5.65 -7.05
C ILE A 171 10.60 4.27 -6.73
N VAL A 172 9.76 3.41 -6.16
CA VAL A 172 10.09 2.03 -5.80
C VAL A 172 9.10 1.11 -6.48
N LEU A 173 9.57 0.07 -7.15
CA LEU A 173 8.71 -0.85 -7.88
C LEU A 173 9.26 -2.27 -7.96
N THR A 174 8.38 -3.17 -8.38
CA THR A 174 8.68 -4.55 -8.73
C THR A 174 8.00 -4.94 -10.05
N LEU A 175 8.68 -5.76 -10.84
CA LEU A 175 8.13 -6.45 -12.02
C LEU A 175 7.89 -7.94 -11.72
N GLY A 176 7.67 -8.29 -10.44
CA GLY A 176 7.55 -9.67 -9.95
C GLY A 176 8.88 -10.40 -9.75
N ARG A 177 10.01 -9.66 -9.75
CA ARG A 177 11.38 -10.22 -9.67
C ARG A 177 12.27 -9.36 -8.78
N GLY A 178 11.91 -9.25 -7.50
CA GLY A 178 12.60 -8.36 -6.56
C GLY A 178 12.12 -6.92 -6.64
N VAL A 179 12.65 -6.08 -5.76
CA VAL A 179 12.21 -4.69 -5.56
C VAL A 179 13.39 -3.75 -5.76
N HIS A 180 13.16 -2.65 -6.49
CA HIS A 180 14.20 -1.68 -6.80
C HIS A 180 13.72 -0.25 -6.53
N GLY A 181 14.58 0.54 -5.90
CA GLY A 181 14.33 1.95 -5.60
C GLY A 181 15.22 2.88 -6.41
N PHE A 182 14.60 3.95 -6.91
CA PHE A 182 15.22 4.97 -7.73
C PHE A 182 14.98 6.34 -7.11
N THR A 183 16.00 7.19 -7.11
CA THR A 183 15.91 8.56 -6.60
C THR A 183 15.90 9.53 -7.78
N LEU A 184 15.02 10.53 -7.76
CA LEU A 184 14.95 11.56 -8.78
C LEU A 184 16.21 12.44 -8.71
N ASP A 185 16.93 12.55 -9.83
CA ASP A 185 17.93 13.59 -10.02
C ASP A 185 17.25 14.81 -10.66
N PRO A 186 17.05 15.91 -9.90
CA PRO A 186 16.33 17.09 -10.40
C PRO A 186 17.12 17.86 -11.46
N GLU A 187 18.45 17.68 -11.56
CA GLU A 187 19.27 18.37 -12.56
C GLU A 187 18.96 17.88 -13.98
N ILE A 188 18.61 16.60 -14.11
CA ILE A 188 18.36 15.94 -15.40
C ILE A 188 16.91 15.42 -15.54
N GLY A 189 16.11 15.47 -14.48
CA GLY A 189 14.71 15.05 -14.48
C GLY A 189 14.52 13.53 -14.66
N ALA A 190 15.47 12.72 -14.18
CA ALA A 190 15.47 11.27 -14.35
C ALA A 190 15.58 10.54 -13.00
N TYR A 191 14.81 9.48 -12.83
CA TYR A 191 14.95 8.55 -11.71
C TYR A 191 16.18 7.66 -11.91
N ILE A 192 17.09 7.67 -10.94
CA ILE A 192 18.37 6.97 -10.97
C ILE A 192 18.35 5.83 -9.97
N LEU A 193 18.78 4.64 -10.39
CA LEU A 193 18.85 3.46 -9.52
C LEU A 193 19.81 3.74 -8.36
N THR A 194 19.27 3.78 -7.15
CA THR A 194 20.01 4.04 -5.90
C THR A 194 19.93 2.87 -4.93
N HIS A 195 18.87 2.06 -5.03
CA HIS A 195 18.61 0.94 -4.12
C HIS A 195 18.26 -0.33 -4.91
N PRO A 196 19.27 -1.07 -5.42
CA PRO A 196 19.03 -2.34 -6.10
C PRO A 196 18.68 -3.45 -5.10
N ASP A 197 17.73 -4.33 -5.46
CA ASP A 197 17.38 -5.57 -4.72
C ASP A 197 17.09 -5.31 -3.24
N LEU A 198 16.10 -4.46 -2.98
CA LEU A 198 15.62 -4.18 -1.63
C LEU A 198 15.05 -5.45 -0.99
N ARG A 199 15.45 -5.69 0.28
CA ARG A 199 15.03 -6.85 1.07
C ARG A 199 14.58 -6.43 2.47
N ILE A 200 13.48 -7.00 2.94
CA ILE A 200 12.98 -6.83 4.30
C ILE A 200 13.62 -7.90 5.19
N GLY A 201 14.14 -7.51 6.34
CA GLY A 201 14.69 -8.45 7.32
C GLY A 201 13.61 -9.33 7.96
N GLU A 202 13.96 -10.60 8.23
CA GLU A 202 13.04 -11.60 8.81
C GLU A 202 12.48 -11.17 10.18
N ASP A 203 13.34 -10.55 10.99
CA ASP A 203 13.06 -10.05 12.33
C ASP A 203 13.06 -8.52 12.37
N THR A 204 12.38 -7.95 13.36
CA THR A 204 12.42 -6.51 13.62
C THR A 204 12.24 -6.18 15.10
N SER A 205 12.45 -4.91 15.44
CA SER A 205 12.16 -4.30 16.74
C SER A 205 11.32 -3.03 16.58
N GLU A 206 10.64 -2.85 15.45
CA GLU A 206 9.76 -1.71 15.19
C GLU A 206 8.35 -2.17 14.79
N PHE A 207 7.32 -1.57 15.39
CA PHE A 207 5.93 -1.76 14.97
C PHE A 207 5.27 -0.42 14.70
N ALA A 208 4.28 -0.40 13.80
CA ALA A 208 3.50 0.77 13.48
C ALA A 208 2.00 0.47 13.48
N ILE A 209 1.26 1.18 14.33
CA ILE A 209 -0.19 1.08 14.45
C ILE A 209 -0.76 2.38 15.02
N ASN A 210 -1.96 2.76 14.64
CA ASN A 210 -2.64 3.90 15.26
C ASN A 210 -3.12 3.56 16.68
N ALA A 211 -2.30 3.84 17.69
CA ALA A 211 -2.59 3.55 19.11
C ALA A 211 -3.88 4.19 19.64
N SER A 212 -4.37 5.27 19.02
CA SER A 212 -5.65 5.88 19.41
C SER A 212 -6.86 4.95 19.22
N ASN A 213 -6.71 3.90 18.40
CA ASN A 213 -7.76 2.90 18.16
C ASN A 213 -7.67 1.68 19.10
N MET A 214 -6.80 1.67 20.13
CA MET A 214 -6.60 0.52 21.03
C MET A 214 -7.89 -0.09 21.59
N ARG A 215 -8.87 0.76 21.91
CA ARG A 215 -10.18 0.36 22.43
C ARG A 215 -11.04 -0.45 21.45
N PHE A 216 -10.71 -0.43 20.17
CA PHE A 216 -11.46 -1.10 19.09
C PHE A 216 -10.71 -2.28 18.48
N TRP A 217 -9.42 -2.48 18.78
CA TRP A 217 -8.64 -3.58 18.22
C TRP A 217 -9.22 -4.94 18.59
N GLU A 218 -9.16 -5.87 17.65
CA GLU A 218 -9.40 -7.28 17.95
C GLU A 218 -8.37 -7.79 18.99
N PRO A 219 -8.76 -8.75 19.86
CA PRO A 219 -7.86 -9.28 20.90
C PRO A 219 -6.48 -9.74 20.41
N PRO A 220 -6.33 -10.39 19.23
CA PRO A 220 -5.01 -10.75 18.68
C PRO A 220 -4.05 -9.57 18.50
N VAL A 221 -4.56 -8.46 17.97
CA VAL A 221 -3.77 -7.23 17.75
C VAL A 221 -3.39 -6.62 19.08
N ARG A 222 -4.34 -6.56 20.03
CA ARG A 222 -4.07 -6.04 21.37
C ARG A 222 -2.99 -6.86 22.08
N ARG A 223 -3.10 -8.19 22.05
CA ARG A 223 -2.09 -9.10 22.60
C ARG A 223 -0.72 -8.84 22.01
N TYR A 224 -0.60 -8.78 20.68
CA TYR A 224 0.67 -8.49 20.00
C TYR A 224 1.31 -7.19 20.51
N ILE A 225 0.53 -6.10 20.57
CA ILE A 225 1.03 -4.80 21.02
C ILE A 225 1.42 -4.82 22.51
N GLU A 226 0.61 -5.42 23.38
CA GLU A 226 0.90 -5.52 24.80
C GLU A 226 2.19 -6.30 25.07
N GLU A 227 2.43 -7.38 24.33
CA GLU A 227 3.67 -8.15 24.41
C GLU A 227 4.89 -7.35 23.96
N CYS A 228 4.78 -6.57 22.89
CA CYS A 228 5.83 -5.64 22.45
C CYS A 228 6.13 -4.56 23.51
N LEU A 229 5.11 -4.03 24.19
CA LEU A 229 5.24 -2.99 25.21
C LEU A 229 5.83 -3.50 26.54
N LYS A 230 5.69 -4.80 26.85
CA LYS A 230 6.37 -5.42 28.00
C LYS A 230 7.90 -5.48 27.84
N GLY A 231 8.41 -5.28 26.62
CA GLY A 231 9.84 -5.22 26.32
C GLY A 231 10.57 -6.49 26.75
N ARG A 232 11.81 -6.34 27.22
CA ARG A 232 12.63 -7.47 27.73
C ARG A 232 12.01 -8.26 28.89
N ALA A 233 11.09 -7.67 29.64
CA ALA A 233 10.39 -8.37 30.73
C ALA A 233 9.18 -9.18 30.24
N GLY A 234 8.77 -8.99 28.98
CA GLY A 234 7.67 -9.71 28.36
C GLY A 234 8.11 -11.01 27.66
N PRO A 235 7.13 -11.74 27.10
CA PRO A 235 7.40 -13.01 26.42
C PRO A 235 8.24 -12.85 25.14
N ARG A 236 8.39 -11.63 24.63
CA ARG A 236 9.22 -11.33 23.46
C ARG A 236 10.69 -11.16 23.79
N GLU A 237 11.04 -11.00 25.08
CA GLU A 237 12.41 -10.84 25.60
C GLU A 237 13.24 -9.76 24.88
N LYS A 238 12.57 -8.76 24.30
CA LYS A 238 13.15 -7.76 23.41
C LYS A 238 12.36 -6.46 23.48
N ASP A 239 13.08 -5.33 23.41
CA ASP A 239 12.46 -4.00 23.37
C ASP A 239 12.02 -3.65 21.94
N PHE A 240 10.80 -3.13 21.81
CA PHE A 240 10.23 -2.65 20.56
C PHE A 240 10.06 -1.14 20.60
N ASN A 241 10.21 -0.49 19.45
CA ASN A 241 9.93 0.92 19.28
C ASN A 241 8.71 1.13 18.39
N MET A 242 7.84 2.06 18.78
CA MET A 242 6.68 2.42 17.99
C MET A 242 7.05 3.48 16.93
N ARG A 243 6.56 3.30 15.72
CA ARG A 243 6.56 4.30 14.64
C ARG A 243 5.13 4.53 14.18
N TRP A 244 4.81 5.75 13.78
CA TRP A 244 3.53 6.03 13.12
C TRP A 244 3.68 7.32 12.30
N ILE A 245 3.92 7.17 11.01
CA ILE A 245 4.08 8.27 10.04
C ILE A 245 2.71 8.71 9.50
N ALA A 246 1.70 7.84 9.57
CA ALA A 246 0.34 8.08 9.05
C ALA A 246 0.26 8.28 7.52
N SER A 247 1.19 7.72 6.74
CA SER A 247 1.08 7.51 5.29
C SER A 247 1.49 6.07 4.98
N LEU A 248 0.70 5.36 4.19
CA LEU A 248 0.96 3.96 3.84
C LEU A 248 2.27 3.85 3.07
N VAL A 249 2.47 4.71 2.07
CA VAL A 249 3.68 4.79 1.26
C VAL A 249 4.92 5.02 2.13
N ALA A 250 4.85 5.96 3.08
CA ALA A 250 5.97 6.26 3.96
C ALA A 250 6.27 5.10 4.95
N GLU A 251 5.25 4.41 5.45
CA GLU A 251 5.43 3.25 6.32
C GLU A 251 6.05 2.05 5.59
N VAL A 252 5.55 1.72 4.39
CA VAL A 252 6.10 0.63 3.58
C VAL A 252 7.54 0.94 3.18
N HIS A 253 7.84 2.19 2.81
CA HIS A 253 9.20 2.61 2.52
C HIS A 253 10.12 2.47 3.74
N ARG A 254 9.68 2.90 4.94
CA ARG A 254 10.46 2.70 6.18
C ARG A 254 10.75 1.21 6.42
N ILE A 255 9.75 0.34 6.23
CA ILE A 255 9.89 -1.11 6.42
C ILE A 255 10.89 -1.70 5.42
N LEU A 256 10.87 -1.29 4.16
CA LEU A 256 11.85 -1.73 3.16
C LEU A 256 13.28 -1.33 3.52
N MET A 257 13.48 -0.18 4.20
CA MET A 257 14.81 0.30 4.57
C MET A 257 15.33 -0.27 5.89
N ARG A 258 14.45 -0.53 6.86
CA ARG A 258 14.84 -0.78 8.26
C ARG A 258 14.16 -1.99 8.91
N GLY A 259 13.27 -2.66 8.19
CA GLY A 259 12.36 -3.65 8.75
C GLY A 259 11.26 -3.01 9.60
N GLY A 260 10.39 -3.86 10.13
CA GLY A 260 9.24 -3.42 10.91
C GLY A 260 7.97 -4.15 10.51
N VAL A 261 6.93 -3.97 11.30
CA VAL A 261 5.57 -4.37 10.94
C VAL A 261 4.64 -3.15 10.96
N PHE A 262 3.81 -3.00 9.94
CA PHE A 262 2.75 -2.00 9.87
C PHE A 262 1.40 -2.69 9.96
N MET A 263 0.48 -2.10 10.72
CA MET A 263 -0.84 -2.65 10.98
C MET A 263 -1.92 -1.58 10.81
N TYR A 264 -2.85 -1.85 9.90
CA TYR A 264 -4.17 -1.26 9.81
C TYR A 264 -5.21 -2.40 9.86
N PRO A 265 -5.39 -3.03 11.04
CA PRO A 265 -6.18 -4.25 11.16
C PRO A 265 -7.68 -3.94 11.09
N LYS A 266 -8.49 -4.99 11.04
CA LYS A 266 -9.92 -4.90 11.29
C LYS A 266 -10.12 -4.45 12.75
N ASP A 267 -11.10 -3.59 12.97
CA ASP A 267 -11.44 -3.10 14.30
C ASP A 267 -12.96 -3.07 14.50
N SER A 268 -13.38 -2.86 15.74
CA SER A 268 -14.80 -2.83 16.11
C SER A 268 -15.42 -1.42 16.03
N LYS A 269 -14.72 -0.42 15.46
CA LYS A 269 -15.21 0.96 15.41
C LYS A 269 -16.42 1.08 14.49
N ASP A 270 -16.38 0.35 13.38
CA ASP A 270 -17.50 0.20 12.44
C ASP A 270 -17.54 -1.28 12.02
N PRO A 271 -18.37 -2.12 12.68
CA PRO A 271 -18.40 -3.56 12.43
C PRO A 271 -18.74 -3.95 10.99
N MET A 272 -19.37 -3.04 10.22
CA MET A 272 -19.72 -3.27 8.83
C MET A 272 -18.54 -3.04 7.88
N LYS A 273 -17.47 -2.38 8.32
CA LYS A 273 -16.29 -2.12 7.51
C LYS A 273 -15.24 -3.21 7.73
N PRO A 274 -14.83 -3.94 6.67
CA PRO A 274 -13.84 -5.02 6.80
C PRO A 274 -12.43 -4.49 7.14
N GLY A 275 -12.14 -3.23 6.82
CA GLY A 275 -10.88 -2.55 7.09
C GLY A 275 -10.95 -1.09 6.65
N ARG A 276 -9.80 -0.41 6.62
CA ARG A 276 -9.71 1.00 6.21
C ARG A 276 -9.10 1.20 4.83
N LEU A 277 -8.01 0.51 4.53
CA LEU A 277 -7.28 0.63 3.26
C LEU A 277 -8.01 -0.15 2.16
N ARG A 278 -7.83 0.23 0.91
CA ARG A 278 -8.52 -0.33 -0.25
C ARG A 278 -7.68 -1.42 -0.89
N LEU A 279 -8.34 -2.48 -1.31
CA LEU A 279 -7.67 -3.70 -1.76
C LEU A 279 -6.87 -3.43 -3.04
N LEU A 280 -7.50 -2.83 -4.06
CA LEU A 280 -6.98 -2.81 -5.41
C LEU A 280 -5.79 -1.87 -5.64
N TYR A 281 -5.81 -0.69 -5.01
CA TYR A 281 -4.84 0.38 -5.28
C TYR A 281 -4.02 0.83 -4.05
N GLU A 282 -4.27 0.26 -2.87
CA GLU A 282 -3.42 0.45 -1.68
C GLU A 282 -2.80 -0.89 -1.22
N ALA A 283 -3.62 -1.88 -0.86
CA ALA A 283 -3.15 -3.11 -0.22
C ALA A 283 -2.43 -4.07 -1.18
N ASN A 284 -3.02 -4.37 -2.34
CA ASN A 284 -2.44 -5.27 -3.35
C ASN A 284 -1.06 -4.80 -3.87
N PRO A 285 -0.87 -3.54 -4.31
CA PRO A 285 0.44 -3.10 -4.76
C PRO A 285 1.49 -3.12 -3.65
N MET A 286 1.13 -2.70 -2.43
CA MET A 286 2.05 -2.74 -1.29
C MET A 286 2.39 -4.17 -0.87
N ALA A 287 1.43 -5.08 -0.90
CA ALA A 287 1.64 -6.50 -0.61
C ALA A 287 2.59 -7.15 -1.64
N MET A 288 2.43 -6.85 -2.93
CA MET A 288 3.34 -7.36 -3.97
C MET A 288 4.78 -6.89 -3.73
N ILE A 289 4.96 -5.61 -3.41
CA ILE A 289 6.28 -5.04 -3.11
C ILE A 289 6.87 -5.71 -1.86
N VAL A 290 6.10 -5.81 -0.77
CA VAL A 290 6.57 -6.40 0.49
C VAL A 290 6.98 -7.86 0.29
N GLU A 291 6.17 -8.66 -0.39
CA GLU A 291 6.48 -10.08 -0.64
C GLU A 291 7.68 -10.25 -1.58
N GLN A 292 7.79 -9.42 -2.63
CA GLN A 292 8.95 -9.45 -3.53
C GLN A 292 10.26 -9.06 -2.83
N ALA A 293 10.17 -8.26 -1.76
CA ALA A 293 11.30 -7.94 -0.88
C ALA A 293 11.56 -9.02 0.20
N GLY A 294 10.82 -10.14 0.22
CA GLY A 294 10.96 -11.20 1.23
C GLY A 294 10.20 -10.95 2.54
N GLY A 295 9.34 -9.94 2.57
CA GLY A 295 8.39 -9.71 3.65
C GLY A 295 7.12 -10.55 3.51
N ARG A 296 6.15 -10.30 4.38
CA ARG A 296 4.81 -10.93 4.33
C ARG A 296 3.72 -9.85 4.43
N ALA A 297 2.58 -10.08 3.78
CA ALA A 297 1.43 -9.19 3.79
C ALA A 297 0.13 -9.99 3.98
N SER A 298 -0.64 -9.65 5.01
CA SER A 298 -1.74 -10.46 5.53
C SER A 298 -2.93 -9.60 5.95
N THR A 299 -4.13 -10.17 5.85
CA THR A 299 -5.36 -9.65 6.45
C THR A 299 -5.47 -9.96 7.95
N GLY A 300 -4.47 -10.69 8.49
CA GLY A 300 -4.49 -11.32 9.80
C GLY A 300 -5.00 -12.77 9.74
N ARG A 301 -5.76 -13.11 8.70
CA ARG A 301 -6.35 -14.45 8.50
C ARG A 301 -5.96 -15.10 7.18
N GLY A 302 -5.56 -14.32 6.19
CA GLY A 302 -5.15 -14.79 4.87
C GLY A 302 -4.14 -13.86 4.20
N ARG A 303 -3.51 -14.33 3.14
CA ARG A 303 -2.54 -13.56 2.34
C ARG A 303 -3.28 -12.54 1.49
N ILE A 304 -2.86 -11.27 1.54
CA ILE A 304 -3.57 -10.16 0.85
C ILE A 304 -3.66 -10.40 -0.67
N LEU A 305 -2.59 -10.90 -1.30
CA LEU A 305 -2.56 -11.11 -2.75
C LEU A 305 -3.51 -12.22 -3.25
N ASP A 306 -4.02 -13.04 -2.35
CA ASP A 306 -4.96 -14.12 -2.66
C ASP A 306 -6.42 -13.75 -2.33
N GLU A 307 -6.66 -12.54 -1.79
CA GLU A 307 -8.01 -12.04 -1.51
C GLU A 307 -8.74 -11.71 -2.83
N PRO A 308 -9.90 -12.34 -3.11
CA PRO A 308 -10.67 -12.06 -4.32
C PRO A 308 -11.38 -10.70 -4.19
N PRO A 309 -11.16 -9.76 -5.14
CA PRO A 309 -11.89 -8.49 -5.11
C PRO A 309 -13.35 -8.66 -5.52
N GLU A 310 -14.25 -8.10 -4.74
CA GLU A 310 -15.70 -8.08 -5.00
C GLU A 310 -16.19 -6.72 -5.52
N ALA A 311 -15.42 -5.65 -5.28
CA ALA A 311 -15.75 -4.29 -5.70
C ALA A 311 -14.49 -3.43 -5.89
N LEU A 312 -14.58 -2.40 -6.75
CA LEU A 312 -13.47 -1.49 -7.05
C LEU A 312 -12.87 -0.82 -5.79
N HIS A 313 -13.74 -0.39 -4.88
CA HIS A 313 -13.37 0.34 -3.67
C HIS A 313 -13.47 -0.53 -2.40
N GLN A 314 -13.35 -1.86 -2.55
CA GLN A 314 -13.36 -2.79 -1.43
C GLN A 314 -12.25 -2.43 -0.44
N ARG A 315 -12.60 -2.36 0.84
CA ARG A 315 -11.63 -2.19 1.93
C ARG A 315 -11.16 -3.53 2.46
N VAL A 316 -9.96 -3.56 3.02
CA VAL A 316 -9.33 -4.76 3.55
C VAL A 316 -8.47 -4.39 4.78
N PRO A 317 -8.37 -5.27 5.80
CA PRO A 317 -7.39 -5.09 6.86
C PRO A 317 -5.98 -5.39 6.31
N VAL A 318 -4.98 -4.68 6.80
CA VAL A 318 -3.60 -4.79 6.29
C VAL A 318 -2.62 -4.95 7.45
N ILE A 319 -1.86 -6.03 7.41
CA ILE A 319 -0.72 -6.31 8.29
C ILE A 319 0.45 -6.69 7.39
N LEU A 320 1.51 -5.90 7.34
CA LEU A 320 2.63 -6.16 6.43
C LEU A 320 4.00 -5.84 7.04
N GLY A 321 5.03 -6.51 6.56
CA GLY A 321 6.42 -6.20 6.87
C GLY A 321 7.26 -7.45 7.16
N SER A 322 8.07 -7.40 8.21
CA SER A 322 8.97 -8.50 8.60
C SER A 322 8.19 -9.80 8.83
N PRO A 323 8.54 -10.91 8.12
CA PRO A 323 7.71 -12.09 8.01
C PRO A 323 7.39 -12.76 9.35
N ARG A 324 8.35 -12.84 10.29
CA ARG A 324 8.12 -13.48 11.59
C ARG A 324 7.11 -12.73 12.46
N GLU A 325 7.06 -11.39 12.36
CA GLU A 325 6.05 -10.61 13.09
C GLU A 325 4.66 -10.81 12.50
N VAL A 326 4.55 -10.79 11.17
CA VAL A 326 3.27 -11.00 10.48
C VAL A 326 2.74 -12.41 10.76
N GLU A 327 3.59 -13.44 10.74
CA GLU A 327 3.23 -14.83 11.07
C GLU A 327 2.77 -14.99 12.51
N LEU A 328 3.42 -14.31 13.46
CA LEU A 328 3.02 -14.30 14.86
C LEU A 328 1.63 -13.66 15.03
N ILE A 329 1.38 -12.54 14.36
CA ILE A 329 0.07 -11.88 14.40
C ILE A 329 -1.01 -12.77 13.79
N GLU A 330 -0.75 -13.42 12.65
CA GLU A 330 -1.67 -14.41 12.06
C GLU A 330 -1.92 -15.58 13.00
N HIS A 331 -0.89 -16.06 13.70
CA HIS A 331 -1.04 -17.12 14.69
C HIS A 331 -1.99 -16.70 15.82
N TYR A 332 -1.87 -15.48 16.33
CA TYR A 332 -2.79 -14.97 17.35
C TYR A 332 -4.23 -14.85 16.84
N HIS A 333 -4.43 -14.49 15.57
CA HIS A 333 -5.77 -14.51 14.98
C HIS A 333 -6.33 -15.93 14.90
N ARG A 334 -5.52 -16.92 14.50
CA ARG A 334 -5.95 -18.33 14.47
C ARG A 334 -6.31 -18.86 15.85
N GLU A 335 -5.50 -18.55 16.88
CA GLU A 335 -5.80 -18.95 18.26
C GLU A 335 -7.14 -18.37 18.73
N TYR A 336 -7.33 -17.06 18.52
CA TYR A 336 -8.57 -16.38 18.87
C TYR A 336 -9.80 -16.90 18.13
N ASP A 337 -9.71 -17.06 16.81
CA ASP A 337 -10.83 -17.54 15.99
C ASP A 337 -11.19 -19.00 16.32
N SER A 338 -10.23 -19.81 16.79
CA SER A 338 -10.45 -21.19 17.25
C SER A 338 -10.90 -21.31 18.71
N GLY A 339 -10.83 -20.22 19.48
CA GLY A 339 -11.09 -20.20 20.93
C GLY A 339 -10.00 -20.86 21.76
N ALA A 340 -8.82 -21.13 21.20
CA ALA A 340 -7.69 -21.74 21.90
C ALA A 340 -7.03 -20.79 22.92
N ASP A 341 -7.25 -19.48 22.77
CA ASP A 341 -6.76 -18.43 23.68
C ASP A 341 -7.74 -18.09 24.82
N ALA A 342 -8.93 -18.70 24.85
CA ALA A 342 -9.87 -18.51 25.93
C ALA A 342 -9.32 -19.13 27.23
N GLU A 343 -9.30 -18.36 28.32
CA GLU A 343 -9.02 -18.93 29.64
C GLU A 343 -10.01 -20.07 29.92
N PHE A 344 -9.50 -21.22 30.38
CA PHE A 344 -10.33 -22.35 30.77
C PHE A 344 -11.19 -21.98 31.98
N ASP A 345 -12.42 -21.55 31.73
CA ASP A 345 -13.41 -21.32 32.78
C ASP A 345 -13.99 -22.67 33.21
N SER A 346 -13.43 -23.25 34.27
CA SER A 346 -13.96 -24.48 34.85
C SER A 346 -15.35 -24.21 35.43
N PRO A 347 -16.42 -24.84 34.93
CA PRO A 347 -17.76 -24.64 35.47
C PRO A 347 -17.89 -25.08 36.95
N LEU A 348 -16.88 -25.78 37.50
CA LEU A 348 -16.83 -26.27 38.88
C LEU A 348 -16.26 -25.26 39.88
N PHE A 349 -15.58 -24.20 39.43
CA PHE A 349 -14.87 -23.26 40.33
C PHE A 349 -15.29 -21.80 40.17
N ASN A 350 -16.57 -21.55 39.90
CA ASN A 350 -17.12 -20.22 40.06
C ASN A 350 -16.91 -19.76 41.51
N THR A 351 -16.10 -18.71 41.71
CA THR A 351 -15.94 -18.03 43.00
C THR A 351 -17.28 -17.48 43.45
N ARG A 352 -18.03 -18.28 44.23
CA ARG A 352 -19.13 -17.78 45.04
C ARG A 352 -18.55 -16.79 46.05
N SER A 353 -18.60 -15.50 45.74
CA SER A 353 -18.46 -14.48 46.76
C SER A 353 -19.51 -14.75 47.85
N LEU A 354 -19.05 -14.98 49.08
CA LEU A 354 -19.89 -15.23 50.26
C LEU A 354 -20.59 -13.97 50.79
N PHE A 355 -20.40 -12.82 50.14
CA PHE A 355 -21.04 -11.57 50.57
C PHE A 355 -22.28 -11.30 49.72
N ARG A 356 -23.45 -11.64 50.28
CA ARG A 356 -24.69 -10.95 49.92
C ARG A 356 -24.53 -9.49 50.32
N ALA A 357 -24.64 -8.57 49.35
CA ALA A 357 -24.90 -7.17 49.65
C ALA A 357 -26.24 -7.09 50.40
N THR A 358 -26.18 -6.81 51.70
CA THR A 358 -27.35 -6.39 52.47
C THR A 358 -27.60 -4.91 52.23
N THR A 359 -28.73 -4.65 51.56
CA THR A 359 -29.51 -3.40 51.41
C THR A 359 -28.84 -2.18 50.81
#